data_AF-A0A1F6UY64-F1
#
_entry.id   AF-A0A1F6UY64-F1
#
_cell.length_a   1.000
_cell.length_b   1.000
_cell.length_c   1.000
_cell.angle_alpha   90.00
_cell.angle_beta   90.00
_cell.angle_gamma   90.00
#
_symmetry.space_group_name_H-M   'P 1'
#
loop_
_entity.id
_entity.type
_entity.pdbx_description
1 polymer ?
#
loop_
_entity_poly.entity_id
_entity_poly.type
_entity_poly.pdbx_seq_one_letter_code
_entity_poly.pdbx_strand_id
1 'polypeptide(L)'
;MNAGGVLFESLADFFVPNGEHGNVFDQLLSIACSDSPRANHRALSGLLRELRNQNSAPVSNLGTYLDIVNEVADYDSAEEILAALESRAEHEPWLQRAAQTLGAGVSEANNDSRLRHSVFTVDCRFTDKSRAPITVETA
;
A
#
# COMPACT_ATOMS: atom_id res chain seq x y z
N MET A 1 -2.92 2.46 5.87
CA MET A 1 -3.72 2.13 4.67
C MET A 1 -4.94 1.30 5.08
N ASN A 2 -6.09 1.46 4.44
CA ASN A 2 -7.30 0.65 4.70
C ASN A 2 -7.38 -0.53 3.72
N ALA A 3 -8.24 -1.52 3.98
CA ALA A 3 -8.34 -2.73 3.14
C ALA A 3 -8.69 -2.41 1.67
N GLY A 4 -9.53 -1.41 1.42
CA GLY A 4 -9.84 -0.94 0.07
C GLY A 4 -8.62 -0.39 -0.67
N GLY A 5 -7.75 0.35 0.02
CA GLY A 5 -6.48 0.84 -0.52
C GLY A 5 -5.52 -0.28 -0.90
N VAL A 6 -5.41 -1.31 -0.05
CA VAL A 6 -4.55 -2.48 -0.32
C VAL A 6 -5.05 -3.26 -1.55
N LEU A 7 -6.37 -3.40 -1.73
CA LEU A 7 -6.95 -3.99 -2.95
C LEU A 7 -6.71 -3.10 -4.17
N PHE A 8 -6.86 -1.79 -4.02
CA PHE A 8 -6.71 -0.83 -5.11
C PHE A 8 -5.29 -0.82 -5.68
N GLU A 9 -4.27 -0.89 -4.82
CA GLU A 9 -2.86 -0.99 -5.22
C GLU A 9 -2.46 -2.39 -5.69
N SER A 10 -3.39 -3.35 -5.74
CA SER A 10 -3.10 -4.76 -6.04
C SER A 10 -2.09 -5.40 -5.07
N LEU A 11 -2.00 -4.89 -3.82
CA LEU A 11 -1.19 -5.48 -2.76
C LEU A 11 -1.89 -6.69 -2.09
N ALA A 12 -3.20 -6.81 -2.26
CA ALA A 12 -3.98 -7.97 -1.84
C ALA A 12 -4.94 -8.41 -2.95
N ASP A 13 -5.11 -9.73 -3.10
CA ASP A 13 -6.03 -10.32 -4.08
C ASP A 13 -7.48 -10.40 -3.57
N PHE A 14 -7.67 -10.51 -2.25
CA PHE A 14 -8.96 -10.79 -1.62
C PHE A 14 -9.21 -9.98 -0.36
N PHE A 15 -10.48 -9.68 -0.10
CA PHE A 15 -10.95 -9.08 1.14
C PHE A 15 -11.90 -10.04 1.85
N VAL A 16 -11.65 -10.24 3.14
CA VAL A 16 -12.47 -11.04 4.03
C VAL A 16 -12.75 -10.21 5.28
N PRO A 17 -14.02 -9.97 5.66
CA PRO A 17 -14.35 -9.31 6.92
C PRO A 17 -13.84 -10.11 8.11
N ASN A 18 -13.43 -9.43 9.18
CA ASN A 18 -12.90 -10.10 10.37
C ASN A 18 -13.89 -11.12 10.98
N GLY A 19 -15.21 -10.87 10.87
CA GLY A 19 -16.24 -11.79 11.34
C GLY A 19 -16.34 -13.11 10.54
N GLU A 20 -15.88 -13.12 9.30
CA GLU A 20 -15.92 -14.30 8.41
C GLU A 20 -14.65 -15.14 8.51
N HIS A 21 -13.62 -14.69 9.23
CA HIS A 21 -12.33 -15.37 9.30
C HIS A 21 -12.42 -16.83 9.78
N GLY A 22 -13.28 -17.10 10.78
CA GLY A 22 -13.54 -18.46 11.25
C GLY A 22 -14.20 -19.35 10.19
N ASN A 23 -15.21 -18.80 9.50
CA ASN A 23 -15.90 -19.47 8.39
C ASN A 23 -14.93 -19.80 7.25
N VAL A 24 -14.00 -18.89 6.92
CA VAL A 24 -12.95 -19.17 5.94
C VAL A 24 -12.11 -20.37 6.35
N PHE A 25 -11.67 -20.45 7.60
CA PHE A 25 -10.89 -21.60 8.08
C PHE A 25 -11.68 -22.90 8.07
N ASP A 26 -12.93 -22.89 8.50
CA ASP A 26 -13.78 -24.08 8.47
C ASP A 26 -13.97 -24.59 7.04
N GLN A 27 -14.21 -23.67 6.09
CA GLN A 27 -14.32 -24.03 4.69
C GLN A 27 -12.97 -24.51 4.12
N LEU A 28 -11.84 -23.90 4.50
CA LEU A 28 -10.51 -24.35 4.08
C LEU A 28 -10.22 -25.77 4.54
N LEU A 29 -10.59 -26.11 5.78
CA LEU A 29 -10.43 -27.45 6.33
C LEU A 29 -11.32 -28.48 5.62
N SER A 30 -12.43 -28.04 5.03
CA SER A 30 -13.33 -28.90 4.23
C SER A 30 -12.85 -29.14 2.80
N ILE A 31 -11.90 -28.34 2.28
CA ILE A 31 -11.37 -28.52 0.92
C ILE A 31 -10.59 -29.84 0.85
N ALA A 32 -11.01 -30.73 -0.03
CA ALA A 32 -10.25 -31.92 -0.38
C ALA A 32 -8.99 -31.52 -1.16
N CYS A 33 -7.89 -31.31 -0.44
CA CYS A 33 -6.58 -31.10 -1.05
C CYS A 33 -6.14 -32.36 -1.79
N SER A 34 -5.64 -32.17 -3.01
CA SER A 34 -5.08 -33.21 -3.87
C SER A 34 -3.56 -33.11 -3.92
N ASP A 35 -2.92 -34.08 -4.58
CA ASP A 35 -1.48 -34.05 -4.86
C ASP A 35 -1.09 -33.01 -5.94
N SER A 36 -2.07 -32.32 -6.54
CA SER A 36 -1.82 -31.28 -7.54
C SER A 36 -1.89 -29.88 -6.92
N PRO A 37 -0.76 -29.16 -6.78
CA PRO A 37 -0.75 -27.80 -6.25
C PRO A 37 -1.64 -26.85 -7.07
N ARG A 38 -1.71 -27.06 -8.39
CA ARG A 38 -2.54 -26.24 -9.28
C ARG A 38 -4.03 -26.47 -9.05
N ALA A 39 -4.45 -27.70 -8.75
CA ALA A 39 -5.83 -28.00 -8.42
C ALA A 39 -6.21 -27.38 -7.07
N ASN A 40 -5.33 -27.47 -6.07
CA ASN A 40 -5.54 -26.89 -4.75
C ASN A 40 -5.64 -25.36 -4.82
N HIS A 41 -4.73 -24.71 -5.57
CA HIS A 41 -4.79 -23.27 -5.78
C HIS A 41 -6.10 -22.83 -6.44
N ARG A 42 -6.62 -23.58 -7.43
CA ARG A 42 -7.91 -23.29 -8.06
C ARG A 42 -9.07 -23.42 -7.07
N ALA A 43 -9.08 -24.47 -6.25
CA ALA A 43 -10.11 -24.66 -5.23
C ALA A 43 -10.11 -23.50 -4.21
N LEU A 44 -8.92 -23.15 -3.71
CA LEU A 44 -8.71 -22.05 -2.77
C LEU A 44 -9.13 -20.69 -3.37
N SER A 45 -8.65 -20.39 -4.58
CA SER A 45 -9.03 -19.15 -5.27
C SER A 45 -10.53 -19.07 -5.55
N GLY A 46 -11.18 -20.21 -5.84
CA GLY A 46 -12.62 -20.28 -6.02
C GLY A 46 -13.37 -19.89 -4.75
N LEU A 47 -12.98 -20.46 -3.62
CA LEU A 47 -13.56 -20.17 -2.31
C LEU A 47 -13.40 -18.70 -1.90
N LEU A 48 -12.19 -18.15 -2.05
CA LEU A 48 -11.93 -16.75 -1.70
C LEU A 48 -12.67 -15.76 -2.61
N ARG A 49 -12.89 -16.12 -3.88
CA ARG A 49 -13.72 -15.32 -4.81
C ARG A 49 -15.18 -15.34 -4.41
N GLU A 50 -15.70 -16.48 -3.99
CA GLU A 50 -17.08 -16.60 -3.54
C GLU A 50 -17.33 -15.73 -2.29
N LEU A 51 -16.42 -15.81 -1.31
CA LEU A 51 -16.46 -14.96 -0.11
C LEU A 51 -16.35 -13.47 -0.42
N ARG A 52 -15.51 -13.10 -1.40
CA ARG A 52 -15.42 -11.73 -1.90
C ARG A 52 -16.74 -11.27 -2.51
N ASN A 53 -17.41 -12.10 -3.30
CA ASN A 53 -18.68 -11.71 -3.93
C ASN A 53 -19.79 -11.45 -2.90
N GLN A 54 -19.69 -12.10 -1.74
CA GLN A 54 -20.63 -11.93 -0.63
C GLN A 54 -20.34 -10.70 0.23
N ASN A 55 -19.14 -10.09 0.09
CA ASN A 55 -18.66 -9.03 0.96
C ASN A 55 -18.05 -7.86 0.19
N SER A 56 -18.65 -6.69 0.31
CA SER A 56 -18.11 -5.46 -0.27
C SER A 56 -16.95 -4.93 0.56
N ALA A 57 -15.78 -4.77 -0.08
CA ALA A 57 -14.65 -4.09 0.54
C ALA A 57 -14.97 -2.60 0.80
N PRO A 58 -14.39 -1.99 1.84
CA PRO A 58 -14.54 -0.56 2.07
C PRO A 58 -13.95 0.24 0.92
N VAL A 59 -14.47 1.45 0.69
CA VAL A 59 -13.97 2.35 -0.35
C VAL A 59 -12.49 2.66 -0.10
N SER A 60 -11.70 2.65 -1.18
CA SER A 60 -10.29 3.02 -1.14
C SER A 60 -10.18 4.54 -0.98
N ASN A 61 -9.65 5.02 0.14
CA ASN A 61 -9.33 6.45 0.29
C ASN A 61 -8.31 6.87 -0.77
N LEU A 62 -7.35 6.01 -1.09
CA LEU A 62 -6.38 6.28 -2.13
C LEU A 62 -7.04 6.40 -3.50
N GLY A 63 -8.02 5.54 -3.81
CA GLY A 63 -8.79 5.64 -5.04
C GLY A 63 -9.60 6.94 -5.11
N THR A 64 -10.15 7.40 -3.99
CA THR A 64 -10.91 8.65 -3.91
C THR A 64 -10.05 9.89 -4.13
N TYR A 65 -8.83 9.93 -3.60
CA TYR A 65 -7.97 11.11 -3.64
C TYR A 65 -6.75 10.94 -4.57
N LEU A 66 -6.78 9.97 -5.49
CA LEU A 66 -5.63 9.67 -6.36
C LEU A 66 -5.23 10.87 -7.22
N ASP A 67 -6.21 11.61 -7.74
CA ASP A 67 -5.95 12.80 -8.56
C ASP A 67 -5.20 13.88 -7.75
N ILE A 68 -5.62 14.10 -6.50
CA ILE A 68 -4.95 15.02 -5.59
C ILE A 68 -3.52 14.53 -5.31
N VAL A 69 -3.35 13.23 -5.03
CA VAL A 69 -2.03 12.65 -4.77
C VAL A 69 -1.10 12.82 -5.98
N ASN A 70 -1.58 12.55 -7.19
CA ASN A 70 -0.80 12.72 -8.41
C ASN A 70 -0.44 14.19 -8.66
N GLU A 71 -1.39 15.11 -8.46
CA GLU A 71 -1.17 16.54 -8.63
C GLU A 71 -0.14 17.08 -7.62
N VAL A 72 -0.24 16.68 -6.35
CA VAL A 72 0.74 17.13 -5.35
C VAL A 72 2.07 16.41 -5.47
N ALA A 73 2.13 15.19 -6.00
CA ALA A 73 3.39 14.47 -6.18
C ALA A 73 4.22 14.98 -7.38
N ASP A 74 3.65 15.84 -8.23
CA ASP A 74 4.32 16.42 -9.39
C ASP A 74 5.18 17.66 -9.03
N TYR A 75 5.11 18.17 -7.80
CA TYR A 75 5.98 19.27 -7.35
C TYR A 75 7.42 18.79 -7.09
N ASP A 76 8.37 19.70 -7.31
CA ASP A 76 9.81 19.37 -7.32
C ASP A 76 10.43 19.25 -5.91
N SER A 77 9.78 19.79 -4.87
CA SER A 77 10.31 19.77 -3.50
C SER A 77 9.30 19.29 -2.46
N ALA A 78 9.79 18.60 -1.42
CA ALA A 78 8.93 18.08 -0.35
C ALA A 78 8.20 19.19 0.40
N GLU A 79 8.78 20.39 0.50
CA GLU A 79 8.15 21.59 1.04
C GLU A 79 6.97 22.07 0.18
N GLU A 80 7.11 22.10 -1.15
CA GLU A 80 6.03 22.45 -2.06
C GLU A 80 4.91 21.42 -2.04
N ILE A 81 5.26 20.13 -2.01
CA ILE A 81 4.30 19.03 -1.85
C ILE A 81 3.52 19.19 -0.54
N LEU A 82 4.20 19.49 0.57
CA LEU A 82 3.58 19.68 1.89
C LEU A 82 2.62 20.87 1.88
N ALA A 83 3.04 22.03 1.34
CA ALA A 83 2.18 23.21 1.25
C ALA A 83 0.96 22.97 0.35
N ALA A 84 1.15 22.28 -0.78
CA ALA A 84 0.08 21.90 -1.68
C ALA A 84 -0.90 20.90 -1.04
N LEU A 85 -0.41 20.01 -0.18
CA LEU A 85 -1.25 19.06 0.56
C LEU A 85 -2.00 19.73 1.70
N GLU A 86 -1.36 20.62 2.47
CA GLU A 86 -1.98 21.37 3.56
C GLU A 86 -3.13 22.26 3.07
N SER A 87 -2.94 22.97 1.95
CA SER A 87 -3.99 23.80 1.34
C SER A 87 -5.24 23.01 0.92
N ARG A 88 -5.10 21.72 0.58
CA ARG A 88 -6.20 20.85 0.17
C ARG A 88 -6.79 20.02 1.32
N ALA A 89 -6.14 20.00 2.48
CA ALA A 89 -6.49 19.14 3.61
C ALA A 89 -7.58 19.72 4.53
N GLU A 90 -8.03 20.97 4.34
CA GLU A 90 -8.91 21.68 5.30
C GLU A 90 -10.16 20.89 5.72
N HIS A 91 -10.73 20.07 4.83
CA HIS A 91 -12.00 19.38 5.08
C HIS A 91 -11.88 17.85 5.14
N GLU A 92 -10.68 17.28 5.02
CA GLU A 92 -10.50 15.84 4.86
C GLU A 92 -9.49 15.25 5.86
N PRO A 93 -9.96 14.55 6.92
CA PRO A 93 -9.09 14.02 7.98
C PRO A 93 -7.99 13.07 7.49
N TRP A 94 -8.21 12.38 6.36
CA TRP A 94 -7.20 11.49 5.77
C TRP A 94 -6.03 12.29 5.17
N LEU A 95 -6.32 13.40 4.47
CA LEU A 95 -5.30 14.31 3.92
C LEU A 95 -4.58 15.08 5.03
N GLN A 96 -5.28 15.49 6.09
CA GLN A 96 -4.65 16.16 7.25
C GLN A 96 -3.60 15.28 7.93
N ARG A 97 -3.89 13.99 8.11
CA ARG A 97 -2.92 13.05 8.67
C ARG A 97 -1.71 12.85 7.75
N ALA A 98 -1.93 12.83 6.44
CA ALA A 98 -0.84 12.73 5.47
C ALA A 98 0.08 13.96 5.54
N ALA A 99 -0.49 15.17 5.57
CA ALA A 99 0.26 16.42 5.73
C ALA A 99 1.06 16.46 7.04
N GLN A 100 0.44 16.10 8.17
CA GLN A 100 1.13 16.05 9.47
C GLN A 100 2.32 15.08 9.47
N THR A 101 2.14 13.89 8.88
CA THR A 101 3.20 12.88 8.82
C THR A 101 4.35 13.35 7.93
N LEU A 102 4.03 13.95 6.78
CA LEU A 102 5.03 14.49 5.86
C LEU A 102 5.77 15.68 6.48
N GLY A 103 5.07 16.60 7.13
CA GLY A 103 5.66 17.78 7.77
C GLY A 103 6.64 17.43 8.88
N ALA A 104 6.36 16.38 9.68
CA ALA A 104 7.30 15.85 10.65
C ALA A 104 8.61 15.39 9.98
N GLY A 105 8.50 14.66 8.86
CA GLY A 105 9.67 14.17 8.11
C GLY A 105 10.48 15.29 7.43
N VAL A 106 9.81 16.29 6.84
CA VAL A 106 10.47 17.45 6.21
C VAL A 106 11.22 18.29 7.25
N SER A 107 10.63 18.50 8.43
CA SER A 107 11.27 19.22 9.53
C SER A 107 12.51 18.49 10.05
N GLU A 108 12.44 17.16 10.20
CA GLU A 108 13.57 16.33 10.61
C GLU A 108 14.70 16.36 9.57
N ALA A 109 14.38 16.19 8.28
CA ALA A 109 15.35 16.25 7.19
C ALA A 109 16.07 17.60 7.10
N ASN A 110 15.36 18.71 7.37
CA ASN A 110 15.93 20.06 7.32
C ASN A 110 16.84 20.41 8.52
N ASN A 111 16.66 19.71 9.65
CA ASN A 111 17.44 19.92 10.87
C ASN A 111 18.74 19.08 10.91
N ASP A 112 18.86 18.07 10.04
CA ASP A 112 20.12 17.33 9.86
C ASP A 112 21.06 18.05 8.88
N SER A 113 22.01 18.80 9.44
CA SER A 113 23.07 19.50 8.70
C SER A 113 23.94 18.61 7.80
N ARG A 114 23.88 17.27 7.91
CA ARG A 114 24.61 16.33 7.04
C ARG A 114 23.99 16.14 5.65
N LEU A 115 22.71 16.47 5.46
CA LEU A 115 22.01 16.24 4.18
C LEU A 115 21.95 17.49 3.28
N ARG A 116 22.36 18.66 3.78
CA ARG A 116 22.25 19.97 3.10
C ARG A 116 23.06 20.13 1.81
N HIS A 117 23.98 19.22 1.50
CA HIS A 117 24.81 19.27 0.28
C HIS A 117 24.50 18.14 -0.71
N SER A 118 23.58 17.24 -0.40
CA SER A 118 23.09 16.30 -1.40
C SER A 118 21.88 16.96 -2.05
N VAL A 119 22.02 17.33 -3.33
CA VAL A 119 20.87 17.52 -4.22
C VAL A 119 19.94 16.33 -3.96
N PHE A 120 18.76 16.61 -3.42
CA PHE A 120 17.70 15.61 -3.24
C PHE A 120 17.19 15.26 -4.64
N THR A 121 17.92 14.41 -5.35
CA THR A 121 17.27 13.56 -6.35
C THR A 121 16.36 12.65 -5.55
N VAL A 122 15.05 12.92 -5.58
CA VAL A 122 14.05 11.96 -5.13
C VAL A 122 14.12 10.79 -6.11
N ASP A 123 15.06 9.87 -5.88
CA ASP A 123 15.08 8.59 -6.57
C ASP A 123 13.92 7.79 -5.99
N CYS A 124 12.78 7.80 -6.68
CA CYS A 124 11.57 7.01 -6.38
C CYS A 124 11.81 5.48 -6.53
N ARG A 125 13.03 4.98 -6.26
CA ARG A 125 13.29 3.56 -6.09
C ARG A 125 12.84 3.16 -4.70
N PHE A 126 11.57 2.78 -4.63
CA PHE A 126 10.99 1.91 -3.63
C PHE A 126 11.97 0.76 -3.35
N THR A 127 12.69 0.82 -2.22
CA THR A 127 13.66 -0.23 -1.87
C THR A 127 12.90 -1.44 -1.36
N ASP A 128 12.69 -2.40 -2.26
CA ASP A 128 12.34 -3.77 -1.93
C ASP A 128 13.44 -4.36 -1.03
N LYS A 129 13.13 -4.47 0.27
CA LYS A 129 14.02 -5.03 1.30
C LYS A 129 14.16 -6.56 1.23
N SER A 130 13.65 -7.25 0.20
CA SER A 130 13.62 -8.72 0.17
C SER A 130 14.65 -9.39 -0.76
N ARG A 131 15.50 -8.66 -1.50
CA ARG A 131 16.44 -9.28 -2.43
C ARG A 131 17.85 -9.42 -1.82
N ALA A 132 18.15 -10.62 -1.30
CA ALA A 132 19.51 -11.00 -0.91
C ALA A 132 20.49 -10.84 -2.10
N PRO A 133 21.75 -10.44 -1.85
CA PRO A 133 22.74 -10.25 -2.92
C PRO A 133 23.11 -11.60 -3.54
N ILE A 134 22.98 -11.67 -4.87
CA ILE A 134 23.47 -12.80 -5.66
C ILE A 134 24.95 -12.53 -5.89
N THR A 135 25.83 -13.28 -5.22
CA THR A 135 27.27 -13.26 -5.51
C THR A 135 27.48 -13.96 -6.84
N VAL A 136 27.83 -13.20 -7.89
CA VAL A 136 28.33 -13.75 -9.14
C VAL A 136 29.85 -13.67 -9.09
N GLU A 137 30.49 -14.77 -8.67
CA GLU A 137 31.92 -14.97 -8.96
C GLU A 137 32.07 -15.11 -10.47
N THR A 138 32.89 -14.23 -11.04
CA THR A 138 33.33 -14.34 -12.44
C THR A 138 34.85 -14.53 -12.43
N ALA A 139 35.27 -15.69 -12.94
CA ALA A 139 36.62 -16.14 -13.30
C ALA A 139 37.63 -16.41 -12.17
#